data_AF-A0A059BGA6-F1
#
_entry.id   AF-A0A059BGA6-F1
#
_cell.length_a   1.000
_cell.length_b   1.000
_cell.length_c   1.000
_cell.angle_alpha   90.00
_cell.angle_beta   90.00
_cell.angle_gamma   90.00
#
_symmetry.space_group_name_H-M   'P 1'
#
loop_
_entity.id
_entity.type
_entity.pdbx_description
1 polymer ?
#
loop_
_entity_poly.entity_id
_entity_poly.type
_entity_poly.pdbx_seq_one_letter_code
_entity_poly.pdbx_strand_id
1 'polypeptide(L)'
;MVNVPKTKKTYCKSKECRKHTLHKVTQYKKGKDSLAAQGKRRYDRKQSGYGGQTKPVFHKKAKTTKKIVLRLQCQGCKHVSSVETRKGREHLCSRSLEFLSCLAIPLCWIMLFHLTFVMYFMEKTPKCYKLPMIFHRCYVF
;
A
#
# COMPACT_ATOMS: atom_id res chain seq x y z
N MET A 1 -4.94 5.25 23.41
CA MET A 1 -3.88 5.63 22.46
C MET A 1 -2.47 5.26 22.96
N VAL A 2 -1.59 4.76 22.10
CA VAL A 2 -0.13 4.64 22.37
C VAL A 2 0.63 5.49 21.35
N ASN A 3 1.42 6.47 21.80
CA ASN A 3 2.20 7.33 20.91
C ASN A 3 3.63 6.78 20.72
N VAL A 4 4.13 6.78 19.48
CA VAL A 4 5.47 6.32 19.12
C VAL A 4 6.15 7.37 18.23
N PRO A 5 7.34 7.88 18.59
CA PRO A 5 8.02 8.89 17.77
C PRO A 5 8.49 8.32 16.43
N LYS A 6 8.42 9.14 15.38
CA LYS A 6 8.93 8.82 14.03
C LYS A 6 10.44 8.58 13.96
N THR A 7 11.19 9.10 14.92
CA THR A 7 12.65 8.96 15.01
C THR A 7 13.03 8.47 16.40
N LYS A 8 13.96 7.50 16.45
CA LYS A 8 14.47 6.96 17.72
C LYS A 8 15.97 6.75 17.62
N LYS A 9 16.72 7.14 18.66
CA LYS A 9 18.12 6.73 18.82
C LYS A 9 18.16 5.28 19.34
N THR A 10 18.74 4.35 18.60
CA THR A 10 18.92 2.94 19.01
C THR A 10 20.22 2.34 18.46
N TYR A 11 20.72 1.29 19.11
CA TYR A 11 21.87 0.52 18.64
C TYR A 11 21.63 -0.05 17.23
N CYS A 12 22.54 0.21 16.30
CA CYS A 12 22.51 -0.39 14.96
C CYS A 12 23.33 -1.68 14.92
N LYS A 13 22.66 -2.81 14.63
CA LYS A 13 23.30 -4.13 14.48
C LYS A 13 24.09 -4.34 13.17
N SER A 14 24.19 -3.34 12.28
CA SER A 14 25.03 -3.46 11.08
C SER A 14 26.51 -3.53 11.46
N LYS A 15 27.27 -4.39 10.77
CA LYS A 15 28.71 -4.58 10.94
C LYS A 15 29.49 -3.25 10.82
N GLU A 16 29.02 -2.34 9.97
CA GLU A 16 29.66 -1.05 9.66
C GLU A 16 29.40 0.02 10.74
N CYS A 17 28.28 -0.09 11.46
CA CYS A 17 27.82 0.97 12.37
C CYS A 17 28.18 0.66 13.82
N ARG A 18 27.75 -0.51 14.33
CA ARG A 18 27.95 -0.99 15.72
C ARG A 18 27.73 0.05 16.85
N LYS A 19 26.97 1.12 16.58
CA LYS A 19 26.80 2.30 17.44
C LYS A 19 25.35 2.75 17.51
N HIS A 20 25.04 3.63 18.45
CA HIS A 20 23.71 4.23 18.55
C HIS A 20 23.53 5.29 17.46
N THR A 21 22.54 5.09 16.60
CA THR A 21 22.24 5.96 15.46
C THR A 21 20.78 6.41 15.49
N LEU A 22 20.43 7.43 14.70
CA LEU A 22 19.03 7.77 14.44
C LEU A 22 18.43 6.75 13.46
N HIS A 23 17.26 6.21 13.83
CA HIS A 23 16.45 5.34 12.98
C HIS A 23 15.12 6.00 12.67
N LYS A 24 14.68 5.91 11.40
CA LYS A 24 13.29 6.20 11.03
C LYS A 24 12.42 5.02 11.47
N VAL A 25 11.38 5.32 12.24
CA VAL A 25 10.39 4.37 12.76
C VAL A 25 9.21 4.33 11.80
N THR A 26 8.85 3.15 11.32
CA THR A 26 7.67 2.92 10.48
C THR A 26 6.88 1.72 10.96
N GLN A 27 5.58 1.69 10.71
CA GLN A 27 4.75 0.52 11.01
C GLN A 27 4.97 -0.57 9.96
N TYR A 28 5.19 -1.81 10.38
CA TYR A 28 5.23 -2.95 9.47
C TYR A 28 3.85 -3.18 8.84
N LYS A 29 3.81 -3.23 7.51
CA LYS A 29 2.66 -3.73 6.72
C LYS A 29 3.03 -5.10 6.15
N LYS A 30 2.09 -6.05 6.17
CA LYS A 30 2.26 -7.34 5.48
C LYS A 30 2.28 -7.10 3.97
N GLY A 31 3.21 -7.73 3.26
CA GLY A 31 3.22 -7.75 1.80
C GLY A 31 2.14 -8.67 1.20
N LYS A 32 2.01 -8.64 -0.13
CA LYS A 32 1.20 -9.60 -0.90
C LYS A 32 1.77 -11.02 -0.71
N ASP A 33 0.90 -12.00 -0.50
CA ASP A 33 1.31 -13.41 -0.42
C ASP A 33 1.76 -13.94 -1.78
N SER A 34 2.86 -14.72 -1.80
CA SER A 34 3.45 -15.26 -3.04
C SER A 34 2.86 -16.63 -3.40
N LEU A 35 2.46 -16.78 -4.67
CA LEU A 35 1.93 -18.04 -5.22
C LEU A 35 3.00 -19.13 -5.36
N ALA A 36 4.26 -18.75 -5.62
CA ALA A 36 5.37 -19.68 -5.81
C ALA A 36 5.82 -20.39 -4.51
N ALA A 37 5.37 -19.90 -3.35
CA ALA A 37 5.69 -20.49 -2.05
C ALA A 37 5.24 -21.96 -1.98
N GLN A 38 6.11 -22.85 -1.47
CA GLN A 38 5.87 -24.30 -1.45
C GLN A 38 4.54 -24.66 -0.77
N GLY A 39 4.18 -23.99 0.32
CA GLY A 39 2.90 -24.18 1.02
C GLY A 39 1.68 -23.81 0.20
N LYS A 40 1.75 -22.75 -0.62
CA LYS A 40 0.67 -22.31 -1.51
C LYS A 40 0.52 -23.26 -2.71
N ARG A 41 1.63 -23.61 -3.38
CA ARG A 41 1.65 -24.67 -4.42
C ARG A 41 1.08 -26.01 -3.92
N ARG A 42 1.41 -26.42 -2.69
CA ARG A 42 0.87 -27.63 -2.05
C ARG A 42 -0.62 -27.50 -1.72
N TYR A 43 -1.07 -26.33 -1.27
CA TYR A 43 -2.49 -26.06 -1.02
C TYR A 43 -3.29 -26.16 -2.31
N ASP A 44 -2.85 -25.47 -3.37
CA ASP A 44 -3.60 -25.37 -4.63
C ASP A 44 -3.70 -26.72 -5.35
N ARG A 45 -2.62 -27.52 -5.33
CA ARG A 45 -2.66 -28.92 -5.81
C ARG A 45 -3.50 -29.85 -4.94
N LYS A 46 -3.77 -29.52 -3.67
CA LYS A 46 -4.76 -30.27 -2.86
C LYS A 46 -6.19 -29.79 -3.14
N GLN A 47 -6.35 -28.53 -3.56
CA GLN A 47 -7.63 -27.87 -3.73
C GLN A 47 -8.22 -28.01 -5.15
N SER A 48 -7.42 -28.47 -6.12
CA SER A 48 -7.84 -28.83 -7.47
C SER A 48 -8.57 -30.19 -7.52
N GLY A 49 -9.68 -30.25 -8.25
CA GLY A 49 -10.54 -31.43 -8.39
C GLY A 49 -11.84 -31.32 -7.60
N TYR A 50 -12.55 -32.45 -7.46
CA TYR A 50 -13.78 -32.54 -6.67
C TYR A 50 -13.46 -32.80 -5.18
N GLY A 51 -14.41 -32.50 -4.29
CA GLY A 51 -14.26 -32.71 -2.83
C GLY A 51 -14.29 -31.44 -1.96
N GLY A 52 -14.56 -30.26 -2.54
CA GLY A 52 -14.81 -29.05 -1.77
C GLY A 52 -13.59 -28.50 -1.01
N GLN A 53 -13.81 -27.86 0.15
CA GLN A 53 -12.77 -27.13 0.88
C GLN A 53 -11.83 -28.09 1.64
N THR A 54 -10.58 -28.24 1.17
CA THR A 54 -9.70 -29.35 1.59
C THR A 54 -8.85 -29.09 2.85
N LYS A 55 -9.03 -27.94 3.50
CA LYS A 55 -8.33 -27.50 4.73
C LYS A 55 -9.27 -26.71 5.67
N PRO A 56 -9.12 -26.80 7.00
CA PRO A 56 -10.01 -26.10 7.93
C PRO A 56 -9.89 -24.58 7.83
N VAL A 57 -11.03 -23.89 7.84
CA VAL A 57 -11.12 -22.42 7.91
C VAL A 57 -11.28 -22.00 9.38
N PHE A 58 -10.56 -20.96 9.81
CA PHE A 58 -10.59 -20.53 11.21
C PHE A 58 -11.64 -19.45 11.49
N HIS A 59 -12.79 -19.87 12.03
CA HIS A 59 -13.94 -18.99 12.29
C HIS A 59 -13.86 -18.27 13.66
N LYS A 60 -13.52 -18.96 14.76
CA LYS A 60 -13.66 -18.47 16.15
C LYS A 60 -12.53 -17.51 16.58
N LYS A 61 -12.52 -16.29 16.04
CA LYS A 61 -11.50 -15.25 16.27
C LYS A 61 -11.64 -14.53 17.63
N ALA A 62 -11.15 -15.17 18.71
CA ALA A 62 -11.24 -14.63 20.08
C ALA A 62 -10.30 -13.44 20.42
N LYS A 63 -9.41 -12.98 19.53
CA LYS A 63 -8.46 -11.89 19.83
C LYS A 63 -8.74 -10.64 18.97
N THR A 64 -9.20 -9.59 19.64
CA THR A 64 -9.56 -8.29 19.04
C THR A 64 -8.35 -7.49 18.53
N THR A 65 -7.21 -7.59 19.21
CA THR A 65 -5.99 -6.82 18.90
C THR A 65 -4.81 -7.69 18.46
N LYS A 66 -4.01 -7.15 17.55
CA LYS A 66 -2.74 -7.71 17.06
C LYS A 66 -1.57 -7.06 17.84
N LYS A 67 -0.41 -7.72 17.91
CA LYS A 67 0.84 -7.00 18.22
C LYS A 67 1.14 -6.07 17.04
N ILE A 68 1.73 -4.91 17.30
CA ILE A 68 2.24 -4.04 16.24
C ILE A 68 3.76 -4.23 16.16
N VAL A 69 4.25 -4.40 14.93
CA VAL A 69 5.68 -4.53 14.66
C VAL A 69 6.15 -3.21 14.05
N LEU A 70 7.17 -2.62 14.66
CA LEU A 70 7.84 -1.42 14.17
C LEU A 70 9.08 -1.83 13.38
N ARG A 71 9.27 -1.21 12.20
CA ARG A 71 10.50 -1.31 11.43
C ARG A 71 11.36 -0.08 11.74
N LEU A 72 12.58 -0.32 12.21
CA LEU A 72 13.59 0.70 12.51
C LEU A 72 14.62 0.69 11.39
N GLN A 73 14.58 1.70 10.52
CA GLN A 73 15.55 1.86 9.43
C GLN A 73 16.66 2.83 9.86
N CYS A 74 17.90 2.36 9.90
CA CYS A 74 19.06 3.21 10.18
C CYS A 74 19.23 4.28 9.08
N GLN A 75 19.52 5.53 9.45
CA GLN A 75 19.74 6.60 8.46
C GLN A 75 21.06 6.46 7.68
N GLY A 76 22.10 5.87 8.27
CA GLY A 76 23.39 5.64 7.61
C GLY A 76 23.36 4.41 6.70
N CYS A 77 23.65 3.23 7.28
CA CYS A 77 23.74 1.95 6.56
C CYS A 77 22.41 1.39 6.01
N LYS A 78 21.28 2.11 6.14
CA LYS A 78 19.93 1.70 5.68
C LYS A 78 19.39 0.37 6.27
N HIS A 79 20.17 -0.33 7.11
CA HIS A 79 19.79 -1.59 7.76
C HIS A 79 18.46 -1.46 8.52
N VAL A 80 17.59 -2.46 8.35
CA VAL A 80 16.24 -2.49 8.92
C VAL A 80 16.15 -3.58 9.99
N SER A 81 15.85 -3.18 11.22
CA SER A 81 15.51 -4.11 12.31
C SER A 81 14.02 -4.04 12.63
N SER A 82 13.46 -5.14 13.14
CA SER A 82 12.05 -5.24 13.53
C SER A 82 11.93 -5.36 15.05
N VAL A 83 10.98 -4.63 15.66
CA VAL A 83 10.69 -4.67 17.09
C VAL A 83 9.19 -4.82 17.31
N GLU A 84 8.77 -5.81 18.09
CA GLU A 84 7.37 -5.98 18.50
C GLU A 84 7.03 -5.08 19.70
N THR A 85 5.85 -4.48 19.71
CA THR A 85 5.29 -3.82 20.90
C THR A 85 4.41 -4.76 21.71
N ARG A 86 4.12 -4.38 22.96
CA ARG A 86 2.92 -4.88 23.68
C ARG A 86 1.67 -4.57 22.84
N LYS A 87 0.63 -5.40 22.98
CA LYS A 87 -0.65 -5.20 22.26
C LYS A 87 -1.32 -3.92 22.73
N GLY A 88 -1.82 -3.11 21.79
CA GLY A 88 -2.68 -1.96 22.07
C GLY A 88 -3.77 -1.89 21.01
N ARG A 89 -4.89 -1.21 21.31
CA ARG A 89 -5.97 -0.97 20.35
C ARG A 89 -5.56 0.02 19.26
N GLU A 90 -4.80 1.06 19.63
CA GLU A 90 -4.47 2.19 18.77
C GLU A 90 -2.99 2.57 18.99
N HIS A 91 -2.26 2.81 17.91
CA HIS A 91 -0.89 3.33 17.97
C HIS A 91 -0.72 4.43 16.93
N LEU A 92 -0.30 5.62 17.35
CA LEU A 92 0.04 6.73 16.46
C LEU A 92 1.57 6.78 16.30
N CYS A 93 2.05 6.83 15.06
CA CYS A 93 3.42 7.23 14.76
C CYS A 93 3.42 8.73 14.54
N SER A 94 3.90 9.50 15.51
CA SER A 94 3.58 10.93 15.68
C SER A 94 3.90 11.74 14.42
N ARG A 95 2.87 12.32 13.78
CA ARG A 95 3.09 13.29 12.69
C ARG A 95 3.51 14.61 13.35
N SER A 96 4.80 14.93 13.28
CA SER A 96 5.35 16.23 13.68
C SER A 96 4.53 17.36 13.07
N LEU A 97 4.25 18.40 13.87
CA LEU A 97 3.37 19.52 13.55
C LEU A 97 4.05 20.55 12.63
N GLU A 98 4.37 20.12 11.42
CA GLU A 98 4.91 20.96 10.34
C GLU A 98 3.92 21.00 9.18
N PHE A 99 2.67 21.39 9.47
CA PHE A 99 1.60 21.55 8.48
C PHE A 99 0.89 22.91 8.56
N LEU A 100 1.28 23.79 9.49
CA LEU A 100 0.71 25.15 9.63
C LEU A 100 1.19 26.13 8.54
N SER A 101 2.27 25.84 7.82
CA SER A 101 2.86 26.72 6.80
C SER A 101 2.30 26.53 5.39
N CYS A 102 1.57 25.43 5.11
CA CYS A 102 1.15 25.08 3.75
C CYS A 102 -0.20 25.66 3.31
N LEU A 103 -0.84 26.53 4.11
CA LEU A 103 -2.08 27.22 3.72
C LEU A 103 -1.85 28.51 2.92
N ALA A 104 -0.59 28.91 2.69
CA ALA A 104 -0.22 30.02 1.82
C ALA A 104 -0.04 29.58 0.35
N ILE A 105 -1.05 28.94 -0.25
CA ILE A 105 -1.10 28.79 -1.71
C ILE A 105 -1.76 30.06 -2.27
N PRO A 106 -1.04 30.93 -3.01
CA PRO A 106 -1.62 32.14 -3.55
C PRO A 106 -2.68 31.81 -4.60
N LEU A 107 -3.83 32.49 -4.53
CA LEU A 107 -5.00 32.30 -5.41
C LEU A 107 -4.66 32.37 -6.91
N CYS A 108 -3.59 33.10 -7.27
CA CYS A 108 -3.01 33.18 -8.61
C CYS A 108 -2.72 31.80 -9.23
N TRP A 109 -2.22 30.82 -8.47
CA TRP A 109 -1.91 29.48 -9.00
C TRP A 109 -3.16 28.68 -9.38
N ILE A 110 -4.31 28.93 -8.73
CA ILE A 110 -5.59 28.29 -9.07
C ILE A 110 -6.10 28.84 -10.42
N MET A 111 -5.92 30.13 -10.68
CA MET A 111 -6.32 30.76 -11.95
C MET A 111 -5.51 30.25 -13.14
N LEU A 112 -4.18 30.12 -13.01
CA LEU A 112 -3.33 29.57 -14.08
C LEU A 112 -3.68 28.12 -14.43
N PHE A 113 -4.04 27.29 -13.44
CA PHE A 113 -4.37 25.88 -13.67
C PHE A 113 -5.71 25.70 -14.42
N HIS A 114 -6.63 26.65 -14.27
CA HIS A 114 -7.91 26.61 -14.99
C HIS A 114 -7.74 26.99 -16.48
N LEU A 115 -6.88 27.98 -16.78
CA LEU A 115 -6.58 28.42 -18.15
C LEU A 115 -5.87 27.33 -18.98
N THR A 116 -4.91 26.61 -18.40
CA THR A 116 -4.23 25.51 -19.09
C THR A 116 -5.11 24.29 -19.30
N PHE A 117 -6.04 24.01 -18.36
CA PHE A 117 -6.98 22.89 -18.50
C PHE A 117 -8.01 23.10 -19.63
N VAL A 118 -8.52 24.33 -19.80
CA VAL A 118 -9.47 24.67 -20.88
C VAL A 118 -8.83 24.45 -22.27
N MET A 119 -7.58 24.88 -22.46
CA MET A 119 -6.90 24.69 -23.75
C MET A 119 -6.60 23.22 -24.08
N TYR A 120 -6.34 22.37 -23.08
CA TYR A 120 -5.98 20.97 -23.31
C TYR A 120 -7.18 20.09 -23.73
N PHE A 121 -8.43 20.54 -23.52
CA PHE A 121 -9.63 19.70 -23.74
C PHE A 121 -10.28 19.88 -25.13
N MET A 122 -9.77 20.76 -26.00
CA MET A 122 -10.40 21.05 -27.30
C MET A 122 -9.83 20.27 -28.51
N GLU A 123 -8.74 19.51 -28.33
CA GLU A 123 -7.98 18.94 -29.48
C GLU A 123 -7.95 17.40 -29.57
N LYS A 124 -8.84 16.66 -28.87
CA LYS A 124 -8.93 15.19 -29.00
C LYS A 124 -10.34 14.61 -28.99
N THR A 125 -11.04 14.67 -30.13
CA THR A 125 -11.97 13.66 -30.71
C THR A 125 -12.71 14.27 -31.91
N PRO A 126 -13.40 13.48 -32.77
CA PRO A 126 -13.36 12.02 -32.98
C PRO A 126 -12.46 11.73 -34.22
N LYS A 127 -12.65 10.83 -35.19
CA LYS A 127 -13.60 9.74 -35.54
C LYS A 127 -12.81 8.59 -36.18
N CYS A 128 -13.09 7.32 -35.82
CA CYS A 128 -12.85 6.15 -36.69
C CYS A 128 -13.57 4.90 -36.16
N TYR A 129 -14.90 4.91 -36.22
CA TYR A 129 -15.75 3.73 -36.05
C TYR A 129 -15.55 2.80 -37.27
N LYS A 130 -15.38 1.49 -37.03
CA LYS A 130 -15.23 0.50 -38.10
C LYS A 130 -16.57 -0.14 -38.40
N LEU A 131 -17.14 0.15 -39.57
CA LEU A 131 -18.41 -0.43 -40.02
C LEU A 131 -18.29 -1.95 -40.24
N PRO A 132 -19.33 -2.74 -39.93
CA PRO A 132 -19.46 -4.10 -40.45
C PRO A 132 -19.74 -4.08 -41.96
N MET A 133 -19.40 -5.17 -42.67
CA MET A 133 -19.76 -5.30 -44.09
C MET A 133 -21.25 -5.58 -44.29
N ILE A 134 -21.73 -5.30 -45.51
CA ILE A 134 -23.14 -5.20 -45.91
C ILE A 134 -23.48 -6.41 -46.83
N PHE A 135 -24.77 -6.58 -47.16
CA PHE A 135 -25.36 -7.52 -48.15
C PHE A 135 -25.53 -8.98 -47.67
N HIS A 136 -26.66 -9.67 -47.90
CA HIS A 136 -27.92 -9.32 -48.61
C HIS A 136 -29.09 -10.30 -48.30
N ARG A 137 -30.36 -9.87 -48.55
CA ARG A 137 -31.59 -10.70 -48.77
C ARG A 137 -32.06 -11.60 -47.58
N CYS A 138 -33.33 -11.96 -47.36
CA CYS A 138 -34.70 -11.46 -47.69
C CYS A 138 -35.43 -11.27 -46.33
N TYR A 139 -36.48 -10.47 -46.09
CA TYR A 139 -37.73 -10.15 -46.82
C TYR A 139 -38.82 -11.26 -46.79
N VAL A 140 -40.08 -10.83 -46.60
CA VAL A 140 -41.37 -11.57 -46.60
C VAL A 140 -41.86 -12.12 -45.23
N PHE A 141 -43.01 -11.57 -44.80
CA PHE A 141 -43.94 -11.97 -43.72
C PHE A 141 -43.37 -12.20 -42.31
#